data_AF-A0LDZ3-F1
#
_entry.id   AF-A0LDZ3-F1
#
_cell.length_a   1.000
_cell.length_b   1.000
_cell.length_c   1.000
_cell.angle_alpha   90.00
_cell.angle_beta   90.00
_cell.angle_gamma   90.00
#
_symmetry.space_group_name_H-M   'P 1'
#
loop_
_entity.id
_entity.type
_entity.pdbx_description
1 polymer ?
#
loop_
_entity_poly.entity_id
_entity_poly.type
_entity_poly.pdbx_seq_one_letter_code
_entity_poly.pdbx_strand_id
1 'polypeptide(L)'
;MQDRFRGITDSEIQWDGRIPTLLTMTLNRGQKVQVDLVTRQLQQLAGKPLKEKQQAWVQHMADYLLRQALLKRQEEEHEAKIEGSGHQPLTFTPRIDPNVTWWG
;
A
#
# COMPACT_ATOMS: atom_id res chain seq x y z
N MET A 1 12.17 -16.15 -25.08
CA MET A 1 12.01 -14.73 -25.47
C MET A 1 12.01 -13.90 -24.20
N GLN A 2 12.88 -12.92 -24.08
CA GLN A 2 13.15 -12.20 -22.83
C GLN A 2 12.00 -11.24 -22.47
N ASP A 3 11.36 -11.48 -21.32
CA ASP A 3 10.43 -10.57 -20.63
C ASP A 3 11.14 -9.30 -20.12
N ARG A 4 11.66 -8.49 -21.05
CA ARG A 4 12.35 -7.21 -20.76
C ARG A 4 11.38 -6.04 -20.60
N PHE A 5 10.13 -6.29 -20.22
CA PHE A 5 9.17 -5.23 -19.96
C PHE A 5 9.11 -4.88 -18.46
N ARG A 6 9.54 -3.65 -18.17
CA ARG A 6 8.82 -2.70 -17.30
C ARG A 6 8.71 -3.09 -15.83
N GLY A 7 9.80 -2.90 -15.10
CA GLY A 7 9.73 -2.69 -13.64
C GLY A 7 9.59 -1.21 -13.30
N ILE A 8 8.90 -0.93 -12.19
CA ILE A 8 9.06 0.32 -11.45
C ILE A 8 10.38 0.18 -10.71
N THR A 9 11.30 1.12 -10.93
CA THR A 9 12.61 1.12 -10.27
C THR A 9 12.57 1.88 -8.96
N ASP A 10 11.71 2.89 -8.89
CA ASP A 10 11.52 3.73 -7.71
C ASP A 10 10.11 4.32 -7.71
N SER A 11 9.56 4.55 -6.51
CA SER A 11 8.23 5.12 -6.32
C SER A 11 8.17 5.96 -5.06
N GLU A 12 7.62 7.15 -5.19
CA GLU A 12 7.47 8.11 -4.10
C GLU A 12 6.01 8.55 -4.02
N ILE A 13 5.42 8.50 -2.82
CA ILE A 13 4.06 8.96 -2.56
C ILE A 13 4.14 10.28 -1.79
N GLN A 14 3.52 11.32 -2.33
CA GLN A 14 3.32 12.57 -1.62
C GLN A 14 1.98 12.52 -0.88
N TRP A 15 2.01 13.00 0.36
CA TRP A 15 0.90 12.99 1.27
C TRP A 15 0.54 14.42 1.65
N ASP A 16 -0.74 14.76 1.53
CA ASP A 16 -1.31 15.94 2.18
C ASP A 16 -1.98 15.50 3.48
N GLY A 17 -1.19 15.54 4.56
CA GLY A 17 -1.56 15.02 5.88
C GLY A 17 -1.82 13.51 5.88
N ARG A 18 -3.10 13.12 5.82
CA ARG A 18 -3.53 11.71 5.80
C ARG A 18 -3.92 11.22 4.41
N ILE A 19 -4.05 12.13 3.45
CA ILE A 19 -4.58 11.81 2.12
C ILE A 19 -3.39 11.73 1.14
N PRO A 20 -3.16 10.58 0.50
CA PRO A 20 -2.18 10.48 -0.56
C PRO A 20 -2.69 11.23 -1.80
N THR A 21 -1.94 12.23 -2.26
CA THR A 21 -2.37 13.13 -3.36
C THR A 21 -1.66 12.82 -4.66
N LEU A 22 -0.38 12.42 -4.59
CA LEU A 22 0.45 12.23 -5.75
C LEU A 22 1.34 11.00 -5.62
N LEU A 23 1.46 10.23 -6.69
CA LEU A 23 2.44 9.16 -6.80
C LEU A 23 3.39 9.45 -7.96
N THR A 24 4.67 9.57 -7.68
CA THR A 24 5.72 9.65 -8.70
C THR A 24 6.37 8.29 -8.85
N MET A 25 6.45 7.81 -10.09
CA MET A 25 6.98 6.50 -10.44
C MET A 25 8.10 6.67 -11.45
N THR A 26 9.27 6.12 -11.13
CA THR A 26 10.36 5.96 -12.08
C THR A 26 10.27 4.56 -12.67
N LEU A 27 10.10 4.49 -13.99
CA LEU A 27 10.06 3.24 -14.74
C LEU A 27 11.41 2.97 -15.38
N ASN A 28 11.63 1.69 -15.68
CA ASN A 28 12.82 1.25 -16.37
C ASN A 28 13.05 2.04 -17.69
N ARG A 29 14.32 2.43 -17.94
CA ARG A 29 14.77 3.35 -19.02
C ARG A 29 14.56 4.85 -18.73
N GLY A 30 14.49 5.24 -17.47
CA GLY A 30 14.49 6.65 -17.05
C GLY A 30 13.18 7.38 -17.37
N GLN A 31 12.09 6.64 -17.59
CA GLN A 31 10.77 7.25 -17.76
C GLN A 31 10.26 7.66 -16.38
N LYS A 32 9.87 8.93 -16.24
CA LYS A 32 9.26 9.42 -15.00
C LYS A 32 7.81 9.75 -15.26
N VAL A 33 6.95 9.18 -14.45
CA VAL A 33 5.50 9.30 -14.56
C VAL A 33 4.98 9.77 -13.22
N GLN A 34 4.04 10.68 -13.26
CA GLN A 34 3.35 11.22 -12.12
C GLN A 34 1.88 10.87 -12.26
N VAL A 35 1.32 10.24 -11.24
CA VAL A 35 -0.09 9.89 -11.17
C VAL A 35 -0.69 10.74 -10.07
N ASP A 36 -1.59 11.64 -10.46
CA ASP A 36 -2.47 12.31 -9.52
C ASP A 36 -3.51 11.30 -9.05
N LEU A 37 -3.54 11.03 -7.76
CA LEU A 37 -4.38 10.01 -7.16
C LEU A 37 -5.82 10.52 -6.94
N VAL A 38 -6.01 11.83 -6.88
CA VAL A 38 -7.32 12.49 -6.71
C VAL A 38 -8.05 12.52 -8.04
N THR A 39 -7.37 13.01 -9.08
CA THR A 39 -7.97 13.15 -10.42
C THR A 39 -7.77 11.92 -11.29
N ARG A 40 -6.96 10.95 -10.84
CA ARG A 40 -6.53 9.76 -11.59
C ARG A 40 -5.86 10.11 -12.92
N GLN A 41 -5.29 11.30 -13.03
CA GLN A 41 -4.59 11.74 -14.23
C GLN A 41 -3.15 11.25 -14.22
N LEU A 42 -2.73 10.70 -15.35
CA LEU A 42 -1.35 10.30 -15.59
C LEU A 42 -0.64 11.39 -16.38
N GLN A 43 0.40 11.97 -15.79
CA GLN A 43 1.28 12.94 -16.41
C GLN A 43 2.67 12.33 -16.59
N GLN A 44 3.28 12.56 -17.75
CA GLN A 44 4.63 12.06 -18.02
C GLN A 44 5.61 13.22 -17.90
N LEU A 45 6.51 13.12 -16.94
CA LEU A 45 7.50 14.16 -16.64
C LEU A 45 8.74 14.03 -17.53
N ALA A 46 9.15 12.81 -17.84
CA ALA A 46 10.32 12.55 -18.66
C ALA A 46 10.20 11.22 -19.41
N GLY A 47 10.74 11.20 -20.63
CA GLY A 47 10.85 10.00 -21.45
C GLY A 47 9.89 9.98 -22.65
N LYS A 48 9.72 8.78 -23.23
CA LYS A 48 8.85 8.57 -24.40
C LYS A 48 7.38 8.44 -23.97
N PRO A 49 6.43 8.89 -24.83
CA PRO A 49 5.01 8.70 -24.59
C PRO A 49 4.69 7.23 -24.30
N LEU A 50 4.05 6.97 -23.15
CA LEU A 50 3.53 5.65 -22.82
C LEU A 50 2.41 5.26 -23.79
N LYS A 51 2.47 4.02 -24.30
CA LYS A 51 1.35 3.41 -25.04
C LYS A 51 0.17 3.18 -24.08
N GLU A 52 -1.04 3.09 -24.62
CA GLU A 52 -2.27 2.87 -23.85
C GLU A 52 -2.18 1.69 -22.87
N LYS A 53 -1.69 0.52 -23.32
CA LYS A 53 -1.45 -0.65 -22.44
C LYS A 53 -0.46 -0.36 -21.30
N GLN A 54 0.51 0.54 -21.51
CA GLN A 54 1.43 0.96 -20.46
C GLN A 54 0.78 1.92 -19.48
N GLN A 55 -0.06 2.83 -19.95
CA GLN A 55 -0.78 3.76 -19.10
C GLN A 55 -1.72 3.01 -18.17
N ALA A 56 -2.52 2.07 -18.70
CA ALA A 56 -3.39 1.21 -17.90
C ALA A 56 -2.60 0.42 -16.85
N TRP A 57 -1.45 -0.14 -17.24
CA TRP A 57 -0.57 -0.86 -16.30
C TRP A 57 -0.01 0.07 -15.20
N VAL A 58 0.48 1.28 -15.54
CA VAL A 58 0.97 2.25 -14.55
C VAL A 58 -0.14 2.62 -13.57
N GLN A 59 -1.36 2.79 -14.07
CA GLN A 59 -2.51 3.15 -13.24
C GLN A 59 -2.89 2.03 -12.27
N HIS A 60 -2.90 0.77 -12.71
CA HIS A 60 -3.10 -0.38 -11.82
C HIS A 60 -1.99 -0.51 -10.79
N MET A 61 -0.73 -0.25 -11.17
CA MET A 61 0.38 -0.27 -10.24
C MET A 61 0.31 0.87 -9.22
N ALA A 62 -0.15 2.05 -9.64
CA ALA A 62 -0.38 3.17 -8.74
C ALA A 62 -1.42 2.82 -7.67
N ASP A 63 -2.55 2.23 -8.07
CA ASP A 63 -3.58 1.75 -7.14
C ASP A 63 -3.05 0.68 -6.18
N TYR A 64 -2.19 -0.21 -6.65
CA TYR A 64 -1.59 -1.24 -5.81
C TYR A 64 -0.65 -0.63 -4.75
N LEU A 65 0.28 0.24 -5.17
CA LEU A 65 1.23 0.90 -4.27
C LEU A 65 0.49 1.78 -3.24
N LEU A 66 -0.57 2.45 -3.67
CA LEU A 66 -1.44 3.22 -2.78
C LEU A 66 -2.03 2.35 -1.66
N ARG A 67 -2.62 1.19 -2.02
CA ARG A 67 -3.22 0.27 -1.04
C ARG A 67 -2.18 -0.26 -0.06
N GLN A 68 -0.99 -0.61 -0.55
CA GLN A 68 0.09 -1.07 0.33
C GLN A 68 0.52 0.02 1.32
N ALA A 69 0.62 1.27 0.87
CA ALA A 69 1.03 2.36 1.74
C ALA A 69 -0.05 2.70 2.80
N LEU A 70 -1.33 2.61 2.43
CA LEU A 70 -2.44 2.76 3.38
C LEU A 70 -2.47 1.63 4.42
N LEU A 71 -2.24 0.38 4.00
CA LEU A 71 -2.17 -0.77 4.92
C LEU A 71 -1.03 -0.63 5.93
N LYS A 72 0.19 -0.30 5.47
CA LYS A 72 1.34 -0.08 6.36
C LYS A 72 1.06 0.99 7.40
N ARG A 73 0.46 2.11 6.98
CA ARG A 73 0.10 3.19 7.92
C ARG A 73 -0.94 2.76 8.95
N GLN A 74 -1.90 1.93 8.55
CA GLN A 74 -2.88 1.38 9.49
C GLN A 74 -2.22 0.45 10.50
N GLU A 75 -1.27 -0.39 10.06
CA GLU A 75 -0.47 -1.25 10.94
C GLU A 75 0.34 -0.41 11.94
N GLU A 76 1.06 0.61 11.47
CA GLU A 76 1.81 1.54 12.32
C GLU A 76 0.90 2.28 13.33
N GLU A 77 -0.30 2.71 12.93
CA GLU A 77 -1.27 3.33 13.84
C GLU A 77 -1.82 2.33 14.87
N HIS A 78 -1.96 1.06 14.51
CA HIS A 78 -2.33 -0.01 15.44
C HIS A 78 -1.20 -0.29 16.43
N GLU A 79 0.03 -0.42 15.97
CA GLU A 79 1.21 -0.64 16.82
C GLU A 79 1.43 0.53 17.80
N ALA A 80 1.33 1.78 17.33
CA ALA A 80 1.47 2.96 18.19
C ALA A 80 0.36 3.06 19.26
N LYS A 81 -0.85 2.59 18.94
CA LYS A 81 -1.93 2.49 19.94
C LYS A 81 -1.62 1.39 20.97
N ILE A 82 -1.09 0.25 20.53
CA ILE A 82 -0.74 -0.88 21.40
C ILE A 82 0.41 -0.52 22.34
N GLU A 83 1.44 0.20 21.89
CA GLU A 83 2.55 0.65 22.74
C GLU A 83 2.13 1.73 23.75
N GLY A 84 1.15 2.58 23.42
CA GLY A 84 0.63 3.61 24.31
C GLY A 84 -0.39 3.11 25.35
N SER A 85 -1.04 1.98 25.10
CA SER A 85 -1.95 1.33 26.04
C SER A 85 -1.25 0.13 26.67
N GLY A 86 -0.75 0.28 27.90
CA GLY A 86 -0.15 -0.81 28.68
C GLY A 86 -1.09 -2.01 28.89
N HIS A 87 -1.24 -2.85 27.86
CA HIS A 87 -2.05 -4.04 27.91
C HIS A 87 -1.25 -5.13 28.62
N GLN A 88 -1.55 -5.30 29.92
CA GLN A 88 -1.28 -6.54 30.61
C GLN A 88 -1.85 -7.69 29.76
N PRO A 89 -1.09 -8.78 29.54
CA PRO A 89 -1.60 -9.94 28.84
C PRO A 89 -2.86 -10.43 29.54
N LEU A 90 -3.93 -10.67 28.77
CA LEU A 90 -5.15 -11.29 29.28
C LEU A 90 -4.80 -12.69 29.79
N THR A 91 -4.55 -12.80 31.10
CA THR A 91 -4.40 -14.09 31.78
C THR A 91 -5.75 -14.78 31.79
N PHE A 92 -5.99 -15.60 30.78
CA PHE A 92 -7.12 -16.52 30.77
C PHE A 92 -6.90 -17.53 31.89
N THR A 93 -7.65 -17.38 33.00
CA THR A 93 -7.72 -18.41 34.03
C THR A 93 -8.92 -19.30 33.67
N PRO A 94 -8.72 -20.52 33.15
CA PRO A 94 -9.84 -21.42 32.90
C PRO A 94 -10.50 -21.75 34.25
N ARG A 95 -11.63 -21.11 34.55
CA ARG A 95 -12.54 -21.65 35.55
C ARG A 95 -13.22 -22.85 34.90
N ILE A 96 -12.86 -24.04 35.38
CA ILE A 96 -13.51 -25.29 35.01
C ILE A 96 -14.95 -25.17 35.52
N ASP A 97 -15.89 -24.87 34.62
CA ASP A 97 -17.31 -24.91 34.92
C ASP A 97 -17.76 -26.38 34.91
N PRO A 98 -18.18 -26.95 36.05
CA PRO A 98 -18.57 -28.36 36.14
C PRO A 98 -19.83 -28.69 35.34
N ASN A 99 -20.53 -27.71 34.78
CA ASN A 99 -21.76 -27.91 34.00
C ASN A 99 -21.57 -27.90 32.47
N VAL A 100 -20.35 -27.78 31.96
CA VAL A 100 -20.08 -27.78 30.51
C VAL A 100 -19.65 -29.16 30.03
N THR A 101 -20.58 -29.92 29.45
CA THR A 101 -20.30 -31.18 28.77
C THR A 101 -19.81 -30.90 27.35
N TRP A 102 -18.52 -31.13 27.10
CA TRP A 102 -17.95 -31.08 25.75
C TRP A 102 -18.22 -32.40 25.05
N TRP A 103 -19.03 -32.39 23.97
CA TRP A 103 -19.18 -33.55 23.09
C TRP A 103 -18.05 -33.51 22.06
N GLY A 104 -17.15 -34.49 22.14
CA GLY A 104 -16.12 -34.76 21.14
C GLY A 104 -16.65 -35.52 19.93
#